data_AF-A0A1G2ZXW5-F1
#
_entry.id   AF-A0A1G2ZXW5-F1
#
_cell.length_a   1.000
_cell.length_b   1.000
_cell.length_c   1.000
_cell.angle_alpha   90.00
_cell.angle_beta   90.00
_cell.angle_gamma   90.00
#
_symmetry.space_group_name_H-M   'P 1'
#
loop_
_entity.id
_entity.type
_entity.pdbx_description
1 polymer ?
#
loop_
_entity_poly.entity_id
_entity_poly.type
_entity_poly.pdbx_seq_one_letter_code
_entity_poly.pdbx_strand_id
1 'polypeptide(L)'
;MHVSAEYQGVIHKFTIYGSEPVDCYLKIGFVGNEPRRDFPHLTPGEVCFLDLTISKQADDLRVYEIMFELASRLIRCGGTVRDVYSVLIGQQMSPSGTTSNKNIPLCKSIADYVAKYLLEDSHL
;
A
#
# COMPACT_ATOMS: atom_id res chain seq x y z
N MET A 1 -23.77 5.55 15.76
CA MET A 1 -23.27 6.21 14.53
C MET A 1 -21.79 6.48 14.74
N HIS A 2 -20.91 5.64 14.19
CA HIS A 2 -19.47 5.92 14.23
C HIS A 2 -19.19 6.99 13.19
N VAL A 3 -18.89 8.20 13.66
CA VAL A 3 -18.29 9.25 12.83
C VAL A 3 -16.92 8.70 12.41
N SER A 4 -16.77 8.34 11.14
CA SER A 4 -15.47 7.95 10.59
C SER A 4 -14.57 9.18 10.65
N ALA A 5 -13.64 9.21 11.62
CA ALA A 5 -12.66 10.27 11.72
C ALA A 5 -11.87 10.33 10.41
N GLU A 6 -12.04 11.40 9.63
CA GLU A 6 -11.49 11.57 8.28
C GLU A 6 -9.98 11.35 8.29
N TYR A 7 -9.53 10.25 7.73
CA TYR A 7 -8.11 10.04 7.46
C TYR A 7 -7.73 11.00 6.33
N GLN A 8 -6.66 11.79 6.51
CA GLN A 8 -6.00 12.39 5.34
C GLN A 8 -5.37 11.24 4.57
N GLY A 9 -5.59 11.18 3.27
CA GLY A 9 -5.12 10.06 2.49
C GLY A 9 -5.02 10.36 1.01
N VAL A 10 -4.16 9.61 0.35
CA VAL A 10 -3.96 9.64 -1.09
C VAL A 10 -4.41 8.33 -1.69
N ILE A 11 -4.98 8.41 -2.90
CA ILE A 11 -5.23 7.23 -3.72
C ILE A 11 -4.25 7.30 -4.87
N HIS A 12 -3.31 6.37 -4.89
CA HIS A 12 -2.34 6.20 -5.95
C HIS A 12 -2.83 5.13 -6.92
N LYS A 13 -3.12 5.55 -8.16
CA LYS A 13 -3.45 4.63 -9.24
C LYS A 13 -2.18 4.25 -10.00
N PHE A 14 -1.98 2.96 -10.22
CA PHE A 14 -0.92 2.47 -11.10
C PHE A 14 -1.39 1.28 -11.93
N THR A 15 -0.73 1.07 -13.06
CA THR A 15 -0.96 -0.07 -13.94
C THR A 15 0.34 -0.86 -14.05
N ILE A 16 0.27 -2.19 -13.96
CA ILE A 16 1.38 -3.08 -14.30
C ILE A 16 1.09 -3.70 -15.67
N TYR A 17 1.95 -3.44 -16.64
CA TYR A 17 1.91 -3.99 -17.98
C TYR A 17 2.75 -5.28 -18.01
N GLY A 18 2.11 -6.41 -17.71
CA GLY A 18 2.67 -7.76 -17.81
C GLY A 18 2.10 -8.53 -19.01
N SER A 19 1.78 -9.82 -18.82
CA SER A 19 1.06 -10.61 -19.82
C SER A 19 -0.31 -9.99 -20.17
N GLU A 20 -0.96 -9.39 -19.17
CA GLU A 20 -2.12 -8.54 -19.31
C GLU A 20 -1.96 -7.29 -18.44
N PRO A 21 -2.49 -6.12 -18.83
CA PRO A 21 -2.51 -4.94 -17.99
C PRO A 21 -3.39 -5.15 -16.75
N VAL A 22 -2.86 -4.81 -15.57
CA VAL A 22 -3.59 -4.84 -14.30
C VAL A 22 -3.58 -3.45 -13.68
N ASP A 23 -4.77 -2.88 -13.48
CA ASP A 23 -4.95 -1.60 -12.78
C ASP A 23 -5.09 -1.84 -11.28
N CYS A 24 -4.34 -1.08 -10.50
CA CYS A 24 -4.32 -1.14 -9.04
C CYS A 24 -4.56 0.25 -8.46
N TYR A 25 -5.21 0.28 -7.30
CA TYR A 25 -5.51 1.47 -6.52
C TYR A 25 -4.99 1.26 -5.11
N LEU A 26 -3.89 1.93 -4.78
CA LEU A 26 -3.31 1.92 -3.44
C LEU A 26 -3.82 3.14 -2.69
N LYS A 27 -4.59 2.91 -1.63
CA LYS A 27 -5.00 3.95 -0.70
C LYS A 27 -4.05 3.96 0.49
N ILE A 28 -3.50 5.13 0.78
CA ILE A 28 -2.60 5.36 1.91
C ILE A 28 -3.27 6.38 2.83
N GLY A 29 -3.46 6.01 4.09
CA GLY A 29 -3.97 6.91 5.12
C GLY A 29 -2.84 7.36 6.03
N PHE A 30 -2.83 8.64 6.39
CA PHE A 30 -1.86 9.26 7.28
C PHE A 30 -2.52 9.69 8.59
N VAL A 31 -1.74 9.68 9.66
CA VAL A 31 -2.15 10.25 10.94
C VAL A 31 -2.27 11.77 10.79
N GLY A 32 -3.45 12.32 11.08
CA GLY A 32 -3.65 13.77 11.09
C GLY A 32 -3.00 14.44 12.31
N ASN A 33 -3.01 15.77 12.35
CA ASN A 33 -2.43 16.55 13.45
C ASN A 33 -3.21 16.44 14.78
N GLU A 34 -4.42 15.88 14.75
CA GLU A 34 -5.21 15.67 15.95
C GLU A 34 -4.77 14.38 16.66
N PRO A 35 -4.54 14.42 17.99
CA PRO A 35 -4.14 13.25 18.74
C PRO A 35 -5.22 12.15 18.66
N ARG A 36 -4.94 11.09 17.88
CA ARG A 36 -5.84 9.94 17.73
C ARG A 36 -5.50 8.87 18.76
N ARG A 37 -6.52 8.44 19.51
CA ARG A 37 -6.41 7.32 20.45
C ARG A 37 -6.16 5.97 19.77
N ASP A 38 -6.49 5.88 18.47
CA ASP A 38 -6.50 4.61 17.76
C ASP A 38 -5.08 4.10 17.43
N PHE A 39 -4.09 5.00 17.33
CA PHE A 39 -2.69 4.66 17.01
C PHE A 39 -1.71 5.50 17.85
N PRO A 40 -1.61 5.23 19.17
CA PRO A 40 -0.83 6.06 20.09
C PRO A 40 0.69 6.01 19.83
N HIS A 41 1.16 5.04 19.04
CA HIS A 41 2.55 4.87 18.65
C HIS A 41 2.93 5.64 17.39
N LEU A 42 1.96 6.19 16.65
CA LEU A 42 2.20 6.93 15.42
C LEU A 42 2.13 8.45 15.66
N THR A 43 2.99 9.16 14.96
CA THR A 43 3.09 10.62 14.94
C THR A 43 2.36 11.21 13.71
N PRO A 44 1.93 12.48 13.76
CA PRO A 44 1.29 13.13 12.61
C PRO A 44 2.15 13.04 11.35
N GLY A 45 1.52 12.73 10.21
CA GLY A 45 2.19 12.50 8.94
C GLY A 45 2.60 11.04 8.68
N GLU A 46 2.67 10.19 9.71
CA GLU A 46 3.01 8.78 9.50
C GLU A 46 1.86 8.00 8.88
N VAL A 47 2.20 6.99 8.05
CA VAL A 47 1.23 6.07 7.46
C VAL A 47 0.55 5.28 8.58
N CYS A 48 -0.78 5.32 8.65
CA CYS A 48 -1.60 4.58 9.62
C CYS A 48 -2.46 3.48 9.02
N PHE A 49 -2.56 3.44 7.68
CA PHE A 49 -3.41 2.49 6.97
C PHE A 49 -2.96 2.35 5.51
N LEU A 50 -3.01 1.12 5.02
CA LEU A 50 -2.87 0.77 3.61
C LEU A 50 -4.08 -0.06 3.18
N ASP A 51 -4.52 0.13 1.94
CA ASP A 51 -5.54 -0.69 1.29
C ASP A 51 -5.27 -0.74 -0.20
N LEU A 52 -5.35 -1.94 -0.76
CA LEU A 52 -5.10 -2.19 -2.15
C LEU A 52 -6.35 -2.79 -2.77
N THR A 53 -6.89 -2.08 -3.75
CA THR A 53 -7.92 -2.64 -4.64
C THR A 53 -7.31 -2.93 -6.00
N ILE A 54 -7.59 -4.11 -6.53
CA ILE A 54 -7.18 -4.51 -7.88
C ILE A 54 -8.42 -4.52 -8.78
N SER A 55 -8.36 -3.88 -9.94
CA SER A 55 -9.52 -3.73 -10.83
C SER A 55 -10.04 -5.06 -11.37
N LYS A 56 -9.13 -6.01 -11.57
CA LYS A 56 -9.43 -7.36 -12.06
C LYS A 56 -9.61 -8.29 -10.87
N GLN A 57 -10.82 -8.81 -10.69
CA GLN A 57 -11.07 -9.87 -9.73
C GLN A 57 -10.64 -11.22 -10.33
N ALA A 58 -9.40 -11.60 -10.07
CA ALA A 58 -8.89 -12.94 -10.30
C ALA A 58 -8.44 -13.52 -8.96
N ASP A 59 -8.74 -14.80 -8.70
CA ASP A 59 -8.53 -15.43 -7.40
C ASP A 59 -7.06 -15.40 -6.96
N ASP A 60 -6.14 -15.47 -7.92
CA ASP A 60 -4.69 -15.37 -7.72
C ASP A 60 -4.24 -13.95 -7.32
N LEU A 61 -4.95 -12.91 -7.74
CA LEU A 61 -4.66 -11.52 -7.38
C LEU A 61 -5.21 -11.14 -6.00
N ARG A 62 -6.24 -11.87 -5.52
CA ARG A 62 -6.86 -11.64 -4.21
C ARG A 62 -5.90 -11.85 -3.05
N VAL A 63 -4.82 -12.62 -3.24
CA VAL A 63 -3.74 -12.78 -2.26
C VAL A 63 -3.12 -11.43 -1.88
N TYR A 64 -3.01 -10.49 -2.83
CA TYR A 64 -2.46 -9.18 -2.55
C TYR A 64 -3.40 -8.37 -1.66
N GLU A 65 -4.70 -8.39 -1.90
CA GLU A 65 -5.66 -7.68 -1.05
C GLU A 65 -5.55 -8.15 0.41
N ILE A 66 -5.45 -9.47 0.61
CA ILE A 66 -5.23 -10.06 1.95
C ILE A 66 -3.88 -9.62 2.54
N MET A 67 -2.81 -9.66 1.75
CA MET A 67 -1.49 -9.22 2.19
C MET A 67 -1.49 -7.74 2.61
N PHE A 68 -2.16 -6.87 1.86
CA PHE A 68 -2.25 -5.44 2.19
C PHE A 68 -3.16 -5.18 3.38
N GLU A 69 -4.21 -5.98 3.57
CA GLU A 69 -5.00 -5.95 4.82
C GLU A 69 -4.13 -6.32 6.03
N LEU A 70 -3.29 -7.36 5.92
CA LEU A 70 -2.36 -7.75 6.98
C LEU A 70 -1.29 -6.68 7.23
N ALA A 71 -0.74 -6.07 6.18
CA ALA A 71 0.20 -4.96 6.30
C ALA A 71 -0.44 -3.74 7.01
N SER A 72 -1.69 -3.44 6.67
CA SER A 72 -2.48 -2.39 7.31
C SER A 72 -2.67 -2.68 8.80
N ARG A 73 -3.03 -3.92 9.15
CA ARG A 73 -3.15 -4.35 10.56
C ARG A 73 -1.81 -4.29 11.30
N LEU A 74 -0.70 -4.65 10.65
CA LEU A 74 0.63 -4.57 11.23
C LEU A 74 0.97 -3.14 11.65
N ILE A 75 0.74 -2.16 10.77
CA ILE A 75 0.92 -0.72 11.08
C ILE A 75 0.06 -0.32 12.27
N ARG A 76 -1.21 -0.71 12.25
CA ARG A 76 -2.18 -0.41 13.32
C ARG A 76 -1.80 -1.01 14.68
N CYS A 77 -1.03 -2.10 14.70
CA CYS A 77 -0.60 -2.79 15.91
C CYS A 77 0.80 -2.38 16.42
N GLY A 78 1.42 -1.34 15.86
CA GLY A 78 2.75 -0.89 16.30
C GLY A 78 3.86 -1.02 15.26
N GLY A 79 3.57 -1.65 14.11
CA GLY A 79 4.54 -1.83 13.04
C GLY A 79 4.80 -0.55 12.25
N THR A 80 5.96 -0.51 11.61
CA THR A 80 6.40 0.59 10.75
C THR A 80 6.20 0.26 9.27
N VAL A 81 6.28 1.29 8.41
CA VAL A 81 6.33 1.09 6.94
C VAL A 81 7.51 0.20 6.54
N ARG A 82 8.62 0.24 7.28
CA ARG A 82 9.78 -0.62 7.05
C ARG A 82 9.48 -2.09 7.36
N ASP A 83 8.66 -2.37 8.38
CA ASP A 83 8.23 -3.73 8.70
C ASP A 83 7.32 -4.26 7.59
N VAL A 84 6.38 -3.44 7.10
CA VAL A 84 5.56 -3.77 5.93
C VAL A 84 6.44 -4.05 4.71
N TYR A 85 7.41 -3.19 4.43
CA TYR A 85 8.36 -3.39 3.34
C TYR A 85 9.09 -4.73 3.46
N SER A 86 9.53 -5.11 4.66
CA SER A 86 10.23 -6.39 4.88
C SER A 86 9.39 -7.62 4.56
N VAL A 87 8.06 -7.52 4.70
CA VAL A 87 7.10 -8.58 4.35
C VAL A 87 6.83 -8.61 2.85
N LEU A 88 6.78 -7.43 2.21
CA LEU A 88 6.43 -7.29 0.79
C LEU A 88 7.62 -7.49 -0.15
N ILE A 89 8.84 -7.18 0.29
CA ILE A 89 10.05 -7.29 -0.54
C ILE A 89 10.34 -8.75 -0.91
N GLY A 90 10.74 -8.97 -2.15
CA GLY A 90 11.18 -10.29 -2.62
C GLY A 90 10.06 -11.25 -3.02
N GLN A 91 8.79 -10.84 -2.88
CA GLN A 91 7.65 -11.57 -3.42
C GLN A 91 7.68 -11.53 -4.95
N GLN A 92 7.96 -12.67 -5.58
CA GLN A 92 8.00 -12.85 -7.04
C GLN A 92 6.69 -13.46 -7.53
N MET A 93 5.59 -12.73 -7.31
CA MET A 93 4.25 -13.14 -7.74
C MET A 93 3.83 -12.30 -8.95
N SER A 94 3.11 -12.91 -9.90
CA SER A 94 2.49 -12.16 -11.00
C SER A 94 1.44 -11.17 -10.46
N PRO A 95 1.16 -10.05 -11.16
CA PRO A 95 1.77 -9.58 -12.41
C PRO A 95 3.12 -8.88 -12.17
N SER A 96 4.04 -9.06 -13.12
CA SER A 96 5.32 -8.34 -13.18
C SER A 96 5.48 -7.68 -14.55
N GLY A 97 6.29 -6.62 -14.64
CA GLY A 97 6.52 -5.93 -15.90
C GLY A 97 6.77 -4.43 -15.75
N THR A 98 6.56 -3.70 -16.83
CA THR A 98 6.65 -2.23 -16.83
C THR A 98 5.45 -1.61 -16.15
N THR A 99 5.59 -0.39 -15.62
CA THR A 99 4.48 0.28 -14.91
C THR A 99 4.12 1.62 -15.51
N SER A 100 2.93 2.12 -15.18
CA SER A 100 2.48 3.47 -15.56
C SER A 100 3.22 4.59 -14.82
N ASN A 101 3.94 4.29 -13.74
CA ASN A 101 4.73 5.27 -12.98
C ASN A 101 6.17 5.28 -13.47
N LYS A 102 6.62 6.42 -14.01
CA LYS A 102 7.95 6.58 -14.58
C LYS A 102 9.08 6.50 -13.55
N ASN A 103 8.80 6.78 -12.28
CA ASN A 103 9.78 6.67 -11.20
C ASN A 103 10.04 5.20 -10.84
N ILE A 104 9.02 4.34 -11.00
CA ILE A 104 9.10 2.89 -10.79
C ILE A 104 8.82 2.19 -12.13
N PRO A 105 9.74 2.27 -13.11
CA PRO A 105 9.46 1.83 -14.47
C PRO A 105 9.26 0.32 -14.60
N LEU A 106 9.79 -0.47 -13.64
CA LEU A 106 9.73 -1.93 -13.62
C LEU A 106 9.46 -2.46 -12.21
N CYS A 107 8.56 -3.42 -12.10
CA CYS A 107 8.31 -4.17 -10.87
C CYS A 107 8.28 -5.68 -11.10
N LYS A 108 8.63 -6.44 -10.04
CA LYS A 108 8.60 -7.90 -10.02
C LYS A 108 7.26 -8.48 -9.55
N SER A 109 6.41 -7.64 -8.98
CA SER A 109 5.07 -7.96 -8.47
C SER A 109 4.33 -6.67 -8.11
N ILE A 110 3.03 -6.76 -7.77
CA ILE A 110 2.30 -5.66 -7.14
C ILE A 110 2.93 -5.27 -5.80
N ALA A 111 3.33 -6.27 -5.00
CA ALA A 111 3.99 -6.05 -3.72
C ALA A 111 5.32 -5.30 -3.86
N ASP A 112 6.17 -5.69 -4.83
CA ASP A 112 7.43 -5.00 -5.15
C ASP A 112 7.20 -3.56 -5.59
N TYR A 113 6.15 -3.31 -6.40
CA TYR A 113 5.79 -1.95 -6.80
C TYR A 113 5.44 -1.09 -5.58
N VAL A 114 4.51 -1.56 -4.74
CA VAL A 114 4.06 -0.78 -3.58
C VAL A 114 5.19 -0.59 -2.57
N ALA A 115 6.02 -1.61 -2.37
CA ALA A 115 7.20 -1.54 -1.52
C ALA A 115 8.16 -0.42 -1.97
N LYS A 116 8.44 -0.32 -3.28
CA LYS A 116 9.23 0.79 -3.85
C LYS A 116 8.54 2.14 -3.71
N TYR A 117 7.24 2.20 -3.98
CA TYR A 117 6.45 3.42 -3.88
C TYR A 117 6.49 4.00 -2.46
N LEU A 118 6.28 3.17 -1.44
CA LEU A 118 6.34 3.58 -0.04
C LEU A 118 7.74 4.04 0.41
N LEU A 119 8.81 3.57 -0.25
CA LEU A 119 10.19 3.99 0.06
C LEU A 119 10.62 5.24 -0.73
N GLU A 120 10.18 5.41 -1.97
CA GLU A 120 10.48 6.62 -2.76
C GLU A 120 9.76 7.85 -2.20
N ASP A 121 8.56 7.67 -1.64
CA ASP A 121 7.76 8.73 -1.01
C ASP A 121 8.12 8.96 0.47
N SER A 122 9.30 8.52 0.94
CA SER A 122 9.82 8.80 2.31
C SER A 122 10.08 10.29 2.60
N HIS A 123 9.63 11.19 1.71
CA HIS A 123 9.65 12.64 1.84
C HIS A 123 8.25 13.25 2.02
N LEU A 124 7.21 12.42 2.17
CA LEU A 124 5.89 12.82 2.68
C LEU A 124 5.89 12.96 4.21
#